data_AF-A0A2G9C3H0-F1
#
_entry.id   AF-A0A2G9C3H0-F1
#
_cell.length_a   1.000
_cell.length_b   1.000
_cell.length_c   1.000
_cell.angle_alpha   90.00
_cell.angle_beta   90.00
_cell.angle_gamma   90.00
#
_symmetry.space_group_name_H-M   'P 1'
#
loop_
_entity.id
_entity.type
_entity.pdbx_description
1 polymer ?
#
loop_
_entity_poly.entity_id
_entity_poly.type
_entity_poly.pdbx_seq_one_letter_code
_entity_poly.pdbx_strand_id
1 'polypeptide(L)'
;MRQLHPGARFLWVDIEDDSELVDDLEVETFPTLLIGQGERLCFIGPVLPGPGAAQRLIQAAEDNPAMSAASPSAPAGTTAAAQALLSRLRQSC
;
A
#
# COMPACT_ATOMS: atom_id res chain seq x y z
N MET A 1 -3.06 -7.88 13.59
CA MET A 1 -2.79 -6.66 12.79
C MET A 1 -3.75 -5.54 13.18
N ARG A 2 -5.05 -5.61 12.87
CA ARG A 2 -6.04 -4.57 13.27
C ARG A 2 -6.01 -4.17 14.75
N GLN A 3 -5.94 -5.14 15.67
CA GLN A 3 -5.88 -4.87 17.11
C GLN A 3 -4.56 -4.20 17.55
N LEU A 4 -3.47 -4.40 16.79
CA LEU A 4 -2.15 -3.83 17.11
C LEU A 4 -2.00 -2.40 16.58
N HIS A 5 -2.78 -2.03 15.55
CA HIS A 5 -2.72 -0.71 14.91
C HIS A 5 -4.14 -0.10 14.84
N PRO A 6 -4.71 0.32 15.98
CA PRO A 6 -6.09 0.83 16.04
C PRO A 6 -6.30 2.12 15.23
N GLY A 7 -5.23 2.88 14.95
CA GLY A 7 -5.27 4.05 14.07
C GLY A 7 -5.15 3.73 12.57
N ALA A 8 -4.87 2.47 12.21
CA ALA A 8 -4.69 2.06 10.83
C ALA A 8 -5.94 1.39 10.27
N ARG A 9 -6.26 1.72 9.02
CA ARG A 9 -7.30 1.04 8.24
C ARG A 9 -6.66 -0.05 7.39
N PHE A 10 -7.18 -1.26 7.51
CA PHE A 10 -6.77 -2.39 6.70
C PHE A 10 -7.87 -2.67 5.67
N LEU A 11 -7.51 -2.66 4.39
CA LEU A 11 -8.38 -2.97 3.27
C LEU A 11 -7.76 -4.14 2.52
N TRP A 12 -8.59 -5.08 2.11
CA TRP A 12 -8.19 -6.13 1.19
C TRP A 12 -8.80 -5.76 -0.15
N VAL A 13 -7.97 -5.73 -1.19
CA VAL A 13 -8.38 -5.40 -2.55
C VAL A 13 -8.14 -6.66 -3.36
N ASP A 14 -9.20 -7.18 -3.95
CA ASP A 14 -9.09 -8.31 -4.86
C ASP A 14 -8.98 -7.77 -6.28
N ILE A 15 -7.82 -7.92 -6.91
CA ILE A 15 -7.59 -7.34 -8.24
C ILE A 15 -8.46 -7.99 -9.33
N GLU A 16 -8.98 -9.21 -9.08
CA GLU A 16 -9.83 -9.93 -10.03
C GLU A 16 -11.26 -9.36 -10.05
N ASP A 17 -11.75 -8.85 -8.92
CA ASP A 17 -13.11 -8.30 -8.76
C ASP A 17 -13.13 -6.76 -8.79
N ASP A 18 -12.07 -6.12 -8.29
CA ASP A 18 -11.93 -4.65 -8.17
C ASP A 18 -11.05 -4.05 -9.29
N SER A 19 -11.17 -4.54 -10.53
CA SER A 19 -10.32 -4.09 -11.65
C SER A 19 -10.40 -2.58 -11.91
N GLU A 20 -11.59 -1.97 -11.81
CA GLU A 20 -11.78 -0.50 -11.95
C GLU A 20 -11.06 0.31 -10.85
N LEU A 21 -10.83 -0.30 -9.68
CA LEU A 21 -10.15 0.36 -8.57
C LEU A 21 -8.64 0.37 -8.77
N VAL A 22 -8.11 -0.68 -9.41
CA VAL A 22 -6.68 -0.96 -9.56
C VAL A 22 -6.14 -0.48 -10.91
N ASP A 23 -6.98 -0.35 -11.94
CA ASP A 23 -6.77 0.10 -13.34
C ASP A 23 -5.30 0.32 -13.80
N ASP A 24 -4.62 1.40 -13.38
CA ASP A 24 -3.25 1.71 -13.79
C ASP A 24 -2.13 0.96 -13.03
N LEU A 25 -2.47 0.25 -11.95
CA LEU A 25 -1.52 -0.41 -11.07
C LEU A 25 -1.30 -1.86 -11.50
N GLU A 26 -0.21 -2.08 -12.22
CA GLU A 26 0.24 -3.43 -12.59
C GLU A 26 0.84 -4.15 -11.37
N VAL A 27 0.12 -5.16 -10.85
CA VAL A 27 0.59 -6.04 -9.77
C VAL A 27 0.91 -7.42 -10.35
N GLU A 28 2.20 -7.71 -10.51
CA GLU A 28 2.65 -9.00 -11.07
C GLU A 28 2.97 -10.05 -9.99
N THR A 29 3.22 -9.64 -8.75
CA THR A 29 3.68 -10.53 -7.67
C THR A 29 2.81 -10.41 -6.43
N PHE A 30 2.35 -11.56 -5.92
CA PHE A 30 1.52 -11.64 -4.72
C PHE A 30 2.26 -12.26 -3.53
N PRO A 31 1.94 -11.83 -2.29
CA PRO A 31 1.08 -10.69 -1.95
C PRO A 31 1.80 -9.35 -2.17
N THR A 32 1.07 -8.33 -2.63
CA THR A 32 1.55 -6.94 -2.71
C THR A 32 0.88 -6.09 -1.65
N LEU A 33 1.65 -5.20 -1.01
CA LEU A 33 1.17 -4.32 0.05
C LEU A 33 1.29 -2.86 -0.40
N LEU A 34 0.24 -2.09 -0.13
CA LEU A 34 0.21 -0.63 -0.23
C LEU A 34 0.06 -0.05 1.17
N ILE A 35 0.97 0.82 1.58
CA ILE A 35 0.90 1.56 2.85
C ILE A 35 0.85 3.05 2.54
N GLY A 36 -0.19 3.72 3.03
CA GLY A 36 -0.31 5.18 2.98
C GLY A 36 -0.43 5.76 4.39
N GLN A 37 0.13 6.96 4.58
CA GLN A 37 -0.05 7.77 5.78
C GLN A 37 -0.57 9.14 5.38
N GLY A 38 -1.84 9.42 5.69
CA GLY A 38 -2.51 10.57 5.09
C GLY A 38 -2.48 10.47 3.57
N GLU A 39 -2.14 11.56 2.89
CA GLU A 39 -2.10 11.61 1.40
C GLU A 39 -0.82 10.98 0.85
N ARG A 40 0.12 10.59 1.71
CA ARG A 40 1.43 10.11 1.29
C ARG A 40 1.43 8.61 1.10
N LEU A 41 1.86 8.16 -0.08
CA LEU A 41 2.24 6.78 -0.32
C LEU A 41 3.60 6.50 0.37
N CYS A 42 3.61 5.61 1.36
CA CYS A 42 4.80 5.22 2.13
C CYS A 42 5.48 3.97 1.57
N PHE A 43 4.69 3.02 1.06
CA PHE A 43 5.20 1.79 0.46
C PHE A 43 4.24 1.24 -0.61
N ILE A 44 4.79 0.70 -1.69
CA ILE A 44 4.10 -0.18 -2.64
C ILE A 44 5.08 -1.27 -3.09
N GLY A 45 4.67 -2.54 -2.99
CA GLY A 45 5.47 -3.63 -3.53
C GLY A 45 5.16 -5.01 -2.95
N PRO A 46 5.77 -6.06 -3.53
CA PRO A 46 5.60 -7.42 -3.06
C PRO A 46 6.25 -7.63 -1.69
N VAL A 47 5.64 -8.50 -0.88
CA VAL A 47 6.16 -8.86 0.44
C VAL A 47 6.20 -10.38 0.61
N LEU A 48 7.03 -10.85 1.53
CA LEU A 48 7.07 -12.27 1.86
C LEU A 48 5.70 -12.73 2.41
N PRO A 49 5.25 -13.94 2.05
CA PRO A 49 4.07 -14.53 2.65
C PRO A 49 4.19 -14.61 4.17
N GLY A 50 3.11 -14.23 4.85
CA GLY A 50 3.02 -14.26 6.31
C GLY A 50 3.05 -12.86 6.96
N PRO A 51 2.65 -12.76 8.24
CA PRO A 51 2.41 -11.46 8.85
C PRO A 51 3.70 -10.67 9.07
N GLY A 52 4.81 -11.32 9.40
CA GLY A 52 6.01 -10.65 9.93
C GLY A 52 6.65 -9.61 9.00
N ALA A 53 6.52 -9.77 7.67
CA ALA A 53 6.97 -8.74 6.72
C ALA A 53 6.07 -7.50 6.77
N ALA A 54 4.75 -7.69 6.70
CA ALA A 54 3.78 -6.61 6.81
C ALA A 54 3.86 -5.88 8.16
N GLN A 55 4.03 -6.59 9.29
CA GLN A 55 4.13 -5.93 10.60
C GLN A 55 5.32 -4.98 10.68
N ARG A 56 6.49 -5.40 10.16
CA ARG A 56 7.69 -4.56 10.16
C ARG A 56 7.52 -3.32 9.29
N LEU A 57 6.89 -3.46 8.12
CA LEU A 57 6.65 -2.32 7.22
C LEU A 57 5.65 -1.32 7.82
N ILE A 58 4.60 -1.81 8.48
CA ILE A 58 3.65 -0.94 9.19
C ILE A 58 4.35 -0.20 10.31
N GLN A 59 5.12 -0.90 11.15
CA GLN A 59 5.87 -0.28 12.24
C GLN A 59 6.86 0.77 11.71
N ALA A 60 7.58 0.47 10.63
CA ALA A 60 8.51 1.41 10.01
C ALA A 60 7.81 2.68 9.49
N ALA A 61 6.61 2.56 8.93
CA ALA A 61 5.82 3.71 8.48
C ALA A 61 5.25 4.53 9.65
N GLU A 62 4.89 3.88 10.77
CA GLU A 62 4.44 4.55 11.99
C GLU A 62 5.59 5.32 12.67
N ASP A 63 6.78 4.71 12.73
CA ASP A 63 7.97 5.29 13.36
C ASP A 63 8.61 6.41 12.50
N ASN A 64 8.36 6.40 11.18
CA ASN A 64 8.91 7.37 10.24
C ASN A 64 7.82 8.10 9.45
N PRO A 65 7.31 9.24 9.96
CA PRO A 65 6.30 10.03 9.24
C PRO A 65 6.82 10.66 7.93
N ALA A 66 8.14 10.66 7.70
CA ALA A 66 8.75 11.11 6.46
C ALA A 66 8.91 9.99 5.41
N MET A 67 8.51 8.75 5.72
CA MET A 67 8.63 7.62 4.81
C MET A 67 7.83 7.86 3.52
N SER A 68 8.46 7.62 2.37
CA SER A 68 7.86 7.79 1.05
C SER A 68 8.21 6.58 0.18
N ALA A 69 7.24 6.14 -0.62
CA ALA A 69 7.38 5.03 -1.56
C ALA A 69 8.22 5.36 -2.79
N ALA A 70 8.80 6.56 -2.86
CA ALA A 70 9.72 6.99 -3.91
C ALA A 70 11.02 6.17 -3.84
N SER A 71 10.94 4.90 -4.18
CA SER A 71 12.09 4.04 -4.42
C SER A 71 12.55 4.31 -5.86
N PRO A 72 13.81 4.71 -6.10
CA PRO A 72 14.31 5.01 -7.45
C PRO A 72 14.34 3.79 -8.39
N SER A 73 14.05 2.60 -7.87
CA SER A 73 14.01 1.32 -8.57
C SER A 73 12.59 0.81 -8.87
N ALA A 74 11.53 1.47 -8.38
CA ALA A 74 10.17 1.15 -8.79
C ALA A 74 9.89 1.75 -10.17
N PRO A 75 9.20 1.04 -11.09
CA PRO A 75 8.76 1.64 -12.34
C PRO A 75 7.95 2.90 -12.05
N ALA A 76 8.28 4.02 -12.71
CA ALA A 76 7.66 5.31 -12.43
C ALA A 76 6.12 5.28 -12.55
N GLY A 77 5.58 4.41 -13.42
CA GLY A 77 4.13 4.18 -13.57
C GLY A 77 3.48 3.58 -12.32
N THR A 78 4.13 2.60 -11.68
CA THR A 78 3.61 1.91 -10.49
C THR A 78 3.40 2.87 -9.31
N THR A 79 4.32 3.81 -9.09
CA THR A 79 4.22 4.76 -7.97
C THR A 79 3.07 5.75 -8.16
N ALA A 80 2.88 6.27 -9.38
CA ALA A 80 1.79 7.19 -9.69
C ALA A 80 0.42 6.52 -9.60
N ALA A 81 0.29 5.31 -10.16
CA ALA A 81 -0.92 4.50 -10.06
C ALA A 81 -1.27 4.14 -8.61
N ALA A 82 -0.28 3.72 -7.81
CA ALA A 82 -0.46 3.44 -6.39
C ALA A 82 -0.88 4.67 -5.59
N GLN A 83 -0.36 5.85 -5.94
CA GLN A 83 -0.77 7.11 -5.33
C GLN A 83 -2.25 7.44 -5.65
N ALA A 84 -2.68 7.22 -6.90
CA ALA A 84 -4.08 7.40 -7.29
C ALA A 84 -5.02 6.41 -6.58
N LEU A 85 -4.62 5.14 -6.47
CA LEU A 85 -5.35 4.12 -5.70
C LEU A 85 -5.50 4.54 -4.23
N LEU A 86 -4.42 5.01 -3.59
CA LEU A 86 -4.49 5.52 -2.21
C LEU A 86 -5.51 6.65 -2.07
N SER A 87 -5.51 7.62 -2.99
CA SER A 87 -6.48 8.73 -2.99
C SER A 87 -7.92 8.23 -3.14
N ARG A 88 -8.19 7.25 -4.03
CA ARG A 88 -9.52 6.64 -4.20
C ARG A 88 -9.98 5.91 -2.94
N LEU A 89 -9.16 5.03 -2.38
CA LEU A 89 -9.47 4.25 -1.16
C LEU A 89 -9.79 5.13 0.05
N ARG A 90 -9.21 6.34 0.09
CA ARG A 90 -9.47 7.31 1.14
C ARG A 90 -10.78 8.07 0.97
N GLN A 91 -11.24 8.27 -0.26
CA GLN A 91 -12.49 8.97 -0.57
C GLN A 91 -13.72 8.05 -0.49
N SER A 92 -13.54 6.74 -0.66
CA SER A 92 -14.62 5.75 -0.61
C SER A 92 -15.13 5.42 0.80
N CYS A 93 -14.77 6.19 1.83
CA CYS A 93 -15.18 6.03 3.23
C CYS A 93 -15.31 7.38 3.93
#